data_AF-A0A968ZE22-F1
#
_entry.id   AF-A0A968ZE22-F1
#
_cell.length_a   1.000
_cell.length_b   1.000
_cell.length_c   1.000
_cell.angle_alpha   90.00
_cell.angle_beta   90.00
_cell.angle_gamma   90.00
#
_symmetry.space_group_name_H-M   'P 1'
#
loop_
_entity.id
_entity.type
_entity.pdbx_description
1 polymer ?
#
loop_
_entity_poly.entity_id
_entity_poly.type
_entity_poly.pdbx_seq_one_letter_code
_entity_poly.pdbx_strand_id
1 'polypeptide(L)'
;MIATHADEALQLLDAPSQLERALLGAIRYQANPAVLHQDPSLMPRRRAVWASWNYMRTDRVELGCGVFVTYWMNRLQGIDPAHPLFVTLNPPHQPAEDKVVGRFVYRHPLLDAEATTAQRRLWQLQGLHGTWFCGAYFGAGFHEDACRPGWRSPNSWAACGGHGKSQANRTGSACHRRILKRRNDVAELGVLYWKGLAPSVEAAAPQPRLSRLLALLRP
;
A
#
# COMPACT_ATOMS: atom_id res chain seq x y z
N MET A 1 -15.91 -10.73 -3.20
CA MET A 1 -14.44 -10.63 -3.32
C MET A 1 -13.97 -9.63 -2.29
N ILE A 2 -13.01 -10.01 -1.43
CA ILE A 2 -12.46 -9.19 -0.35
C ILE A 2 -11.03 -8.79 -0.73
N ALA A 3 -10.77 -7.49 -0.75
CA ALA A 3 -9.52 -6.88 -1.21
C ALA A 3 -8.87 -5.97 -0.15
N THR A 4 -9.07 -6.29 1.13
CA THR A 4 -8.58 -5.56 2.32
C THR A 4 -7.32 -6.22 2.87
N HIS A 5 -6.81 -5.75 4.01
CA HIS A 5 -5.83 -6.53 4.77
C HIS A 5 -6.43 -7.87 5.25
N ALA A 6 -5.58 -8.85 5.55
CA ALA A 6 -6.00 -10.19 5.97
C ALA A 6 -6.69 -10.19 7.34
N ASP A 7 -6.23 -9.33 8.26
CA ASP A 7 -6.86 -9.14 9.57
C ASP A 7 -8.24 -8.48 9.43
N GLU A 8 -8.34 -7.44 8.60
CA GLU A 8 -9.61 -6.80 8.23
C GLU A 8 -10.55 -7.79 7.52
N ALA A 9 -10.02 -8.60 6.60
CA ALA A 9 -10.78 -9.62 5.89
C ALA A 9 -11.37 -10.64 6.87
N LEU A 10 -10.60 -11.06 7.87
CA LEU A 10 -11.08 -11.98 8.91
C LEU A 10 -12.18 -11.37 9.77
N GLN A 11 -12.12 -10.07 10.06
CA GLN A 11 -13.16 -9.34 10.81
C GLN A 11 -14.44 -9.15 10.02
N LEU A 12 -14.36 -9.11 8.69
CA LEU A 12 -15.52 -9.00 7.80
C LEU A 12 -16.28 -10.33 7.63
N LEU A 13 -15.74 -11.46 8.10
CA LEU A 13 -16.41 -12.75 8.04
C LEU A 13 -17.32 -12.93 9.26
N ASP A 14 -18.61 -13.20 9.04
CA ASP A 14 -19.58 -13.41 10.13
C ASP A 14 -19.26 -14.65 10.97
N ALA A 15 -18.89 -15.76 10.32
CA ALA A 15 -18.60 -17.04 10.96
C ALA A 15 -17.38 -17.70 10.31
N PRO A 16 -16.15 -17.20 10.55
CA PRO A 16 -14.98 -17.74 9.88
C PRO A 16 -14.77 -19.20 10.30
N SER A 17 -14.34 -20.03 9.36
CA SER A 17 -13.89 -21.40 9.60
C SER A 17 -12.58 -21.41 10.38
N GLN A 18 -12.20 -22.59 10.92
CA GLN A 18 -10.90 -22.75 11.56
C GLN A 18 -9.74 -22.47 10.58
N LEU A 19 -9.94 -22.82 9.30
CA LEU A 19 -8.94 -22.60 8.25
C LEU A 19 -8.78 -21.10 7.94
N GLU A 20 -9.88 -20.35 7.81
CA GLU A 20 -9.84 -18.90 7.59
C GLU A 20 -9.17 -18.16 8.75
N ARG A 21 -9.53 -18.50 9.99
CA ARG A 21 -8.87 -17.94 11.19
C ARG A 21 -7.36 -18.23 11.18
N ALA A 22 -6.97 -19.47 10.91
CA ALA A 22 -5.57 -19.86 10.93
C ALA A 22 -4.73 -19.18 9.83
N LEU A 23 -5.29 -19.06 8.61
CA LEU A 23 -4.54 -18.55 7.47
C LEU A 23 -4.55 -17.02 7.38
N LEU A 24 -5.69 -16.37 7.62
CA LEU A 24 -5.78 -14.91 7.59
C LEU A 24 -5.17 -14.29 8.85
N GLY A 25 -5.37 -14.92 10.01
CA GLY A 25 -4.83 -14.44 11.30
C GLY A 25 -3.31 -14.54 11.44
N ALA A 26 -2.67 -15.44 10.68
CA ALA A 26 -1.21 -15.58 10.64
C ALA A 26 -0.50 -14.37 9.98
N ILE A 27 -1.23 -13.55 9.23
CA ILE A 27 -0.66 -12.41 8.50
C ILE A 27 -0.79 -11.18 9.39
N ARG A 28 0.27 -10.90 10.14
CA ARG A 28 0.33 -9.76 11.05
C ARG A 28 0.74 -8.50 10.31
N TYR A 29 0.42 -7.35 10.90
CA TYR A 29 0.72 -6.05 10.31
C TYR A 29 1.47 -5.15 11.30
N GLN A 30 2.46 -4.43 10.81
CA GLN A 30 3.20 -3.41 11.55
C GLN A 30 2.78 -2.01 11.09
N ALA A 31 2.59 -1.11 12.05
CA ALA A 31 2.35 0.30 11.77
C ALA A 31 3.64 0.99 11.31
N ASN A 32 3.57 1.66 10.17
CA ASN A 32 4.65 2.42 9.57
C ASN A 32 4.21 3.88 9.42
N PRO A 33 4.52 4.74 10.40
CA PRO A 33 4.20 6.16 10.31
C PRO A 33 4.94 6.80 9.15
N ALA A 34 4.23 7.63 8.39
CA ALA A 34 4.77 8.47 7.35
C ALA A 34 4.43 9.93 7.64
N VAL A 35 5.40 10.81 7.47
CA VAL A 35 5.19 12.24 7.65
C VAL A 35 5.55 12.95 6.35
N LEU A 36 4.62 13.77 5.85
CA LEU A 36 4.85 14.72 4.79
C LEU A 36 5.28 16.05 5.43
N HIS A 37 6.47 16.54 5.10
CA HIS A 37 7.04 17.72 5.74
C HIS A 37 7.97 18.50 4.81
N GLN A 38 8.38 19.69 5.28
CA GLN A 38 9.35 20.56 4.61
C GLN A 38 10.69 20.61 5.36
N ASP A 39 10.84 19.82 6.43
CA ASP A 39 12.03 19.82 7.27
C ASP A 39 13.25 19.10 6.64
N PRO A 40 14.36 19.80 6.30
CA PRO A 40 15.55 19.16 5.74
C PRO A 40 16.40 18.42 6.80
N SER A 41 16.05 18.50 8.09
CA SER A 41 16.74 17.79 9.17
C SER A 41 16.68 16.26 9.00
N LEU A 42 15.62 15.76 8.35
CA LEU A 42 15.39 14.35 8.02
C LEU A 42 15.99 13.95 6.66
N MET A 43 16.87 14.76 6.08
CA MET A 43 17.64 14.44 4.88
C MET A 43 19.12 14.24 5.22
N PRO A 44 19.93 13.61 4.33
CA PRO A 44 21.36 13.49 4.54
C PRO A 44 22.00 14.87 4.77
N ARG A 45 22.90 14.98 5.75
CA ARG A 45 23.58 16.27 6.06
C ARG A 45 24.32 16.85 4.84
N ARG A 46 24.90 15.99 4.01
CA ARG A 46 25.61 16.39 2.78
C ARG A 46 24.60 16.49 1.63
N ARG A 47 24.31 17.71 1.18
CA ARG A 47 23.38 17.96 0.06
C ARG A 47 23.80 17.26 -1.25
N ALA A 48 25.10 17.07 -1.47
CA ALA A 48 25.62 16.40 -2.67
C ALA A 48 25.16 14.94 -2.83
N VAL A 49 24.77 14.27 -1.73
CA VAL A 49 24.30 12.87 -1.79
C VAL A 49 22.77 12.76 -1.79
N TRP A 50 22.05 13.88 -1.89
CA TRP A 50 20.59 13.84 -1.93
C TRP A 50 20.13 13.14 -3.19
N ALA A 51 19.47 12.00 -3.02
CA ALA A 51 18.79 11.28 -4.07
C ALA A 51 17.28 11.52 -3.97
N SER A 52 16.52 11.03 -4.95
CA SER A 52 15.06 11.01 -4.81
C SER A 52 14.65 10.21 -3.57
N TRP A 53 15.40 9.15 -3.23
CA TRP A 53 15.10 8.24 -2.13
C TRP A 53 16.36 8.09 -1.27
N ASN A 54 16.28 8.44 0.01
CA ASN A 54 17.44 8.50 0.90
C ASN A 54 17.22 7.55 2.07
N TYR A 55 17.94 6.42 2.05
CA TYR A 55 17.96 5.46 3.15
C TYR A 55 18.98 5.91 4.19
N MET A 56 18.54 6.04 5.44
CA MET A 56 19.38 6.51 6.53
C MET A 56 19.25 5.61 7.74
N ARG A 57 20.34 5.52 8.48
CA ARG A 57 20.42 4.87 9.78
C ARG A 57 20.82 5.90 10.82
N THR A 58 20.24 5.80 12.01
CA THR A 58 20.59 6.62 13.15
C THR A 58 20.59 5.78 14.41
N ASP A 59 21.55 6.08 15.28
CA ASP A 59 21.67 5.47 16.60
C ASP A 59 20.86 6.26 17.64
N ARG A 60 20.42 7.47 17.27
CA ARG A 60 19.49 8.31 18.04
C ARG A 60 18.07 7.96 17.60
N VAL A 61 17.44 7.08 18.35
CA VAL A 61 16.12 6.53 18.04
C VAL A 61 15.16 6.93 19.16
N GLU A 62 14.36 7.98 18.91
CA GLU A 62 13.30 8.38 19.83
C GLU A 62 12.00 7.59 19.58
N LEU A 63 11.79 7.13 18.34
CA LEU A 63 10.54 6.53 17.85
C LEU A 63 10.67 5.06 17.41
N GLY A 64 11.65 4.33 17.98
CA GLY A 64 11.76 2.86 17.89
C GLY A 64 12.57 2.28 16.71
N CYS A 65 12.62 2.92 15.54
CA CYS A 65 13.41 2.42 14.39
C CYS A 65 14.69 3.22 14.15
N GLY A 66 15.84 2.53 14.19
CA GLY A 66 17.13 3.10 13.79
C GLY A 66 17.32 3.25 12.29
N VAL A 67 16.33 2.86 11.48
CA VAL A 67 16.36 2.95 10.02
C VAL A 67 15.12 3.68 9.55
N PHE A 68 15.32 4.65 8.66
CA PHE A 68 14.25 5.45 8.07
C PHE A 68 14.58 5.78 6.62
N VAL A 69 13.55 6.13 5.86
CA VAL A 69 13.68 6.51 4.45
C VAL A 69 12.98 7.83 4.22
N THR A 70 13.69 8.77 3.59
CA THR A 70 13.11 10.05 3.18
C THR A 70 13.08 10.14 1.65
N TYR A 71 11.88 10.34 1.10
CA TYR A 71 11.62 10.62 -0.30
C TYR A 71 11.66 12.12 -0.54
N TRP A 72 12.47 12.57 -1.49
CA TRP A 72 12.47 13.94 -1.96
C TRP A 72 11.49 14.08 -3.12
N MET A 73 10.29 14.55 -2.80
CA MET A 73 9.16 14.56 -3.74
C MET A 73 9.38 15.53 -4.89
N ASN A 74 10.08 16.65 -4.67
CA ASN A 74 10.43 17.58 -5.76
C ASN A 74 11.24 16.89 -6.85
N ARG A 75 12.25 16.10 -6.46
CA ARG A 75 13.06 15.37 -7.43
C ARG A 75 12.31 14.18 -8.05
N LEU A 76 11.43 13.53 -7.29
CA LEU A 76 10.68 12.36 -7.75
C LEU A 76 9.55 12.71 -8.72
N GLN A 77 8.86 13.83 -8.48
CA GLN A 77 7.63 14.21 -9.19
C GLN A 77 7.75 15.51 -9.99
N GLY A 78 8.90 16.19 -9.94
CA GLY A 78 9.11 17.46 -10.64
C GLY A 78 8.39 18.64 -9.98
N ILE A 79 8.16 18.61 -8.67
CA ILE A 79 7.53 19.70 -7.91
C ILE A 79 8.51 20.89 -7.83
N ASP A 80 7.99 22.11 -7.89
CA ASP A 80 8.76 23.35 -7.76
C ASP A 80 9.74 23.31 -6.57
N PRO A 81 11.06 23.48 -6.81
CA PRO A 81 12.07 23.43 -5.75
C PRO A 81 11.97 24.57 -4.73
N ALA A 82 11.23 25.65 -5.00
CA ALA A 82 10.98 26.71 -4.01
C ALA A 82 10.20 26.20 -2.79
N HIS A 83 9.50 25.08 -2.93
CA HIS A 83 8.68 24.46 -1.89
C HIS A 83 9.21 23.04 -1.58
N PRO A 84 10.27 22.90 -0.75
CA PRO A 84 10.87 21.60 -0.47
C PRO A 84 9.86 20.69 0.20
N LEU A 85 9.62 19.52 -0.40
CA LEU A 85 8.62 18.56 0.03
C LEU A 85 9.27 17.18 0.18
N PHE A 86 9.16 16.65 1.38
CA PHE A 86 9.74 15.38 1.79
C PHE A 86 8.67 14.47 2.39
N VAL A 87 8.80 13.17 2.14
CA VAL A 87 8.04 12.14 2.85
C VAL A 87 9.02 11.26 3.59
N THR A 88 8.99 11.26 4.92
CA THR A 88 9.80 10.35 5.74
C THR A 88 8.94 9.23 6.29
N LEU A 89 9.37 7.99 6.02
CA LEU A 89 8.82 6.77 6.62
C LEU A 89 9.62 6.40 7.87
N ASN A 90 8.90 6.11 8.95
CA ASN A 90 9.43 5.75 10.26
C ASN A 90 10.46 6.78 10.76
N PRO A 91 10.08 8.07 10.87
CA PRO A 91 11.02 9.11 11.23
C PRO A 91 11.66 8.82 12.60
N PRO A 92 12.98 8.99 12.76
CA PRO A 92 13.66 8.63 13.99
C PRO A 92 13.42 9.62 15.14
N HIS A 93 12.98 10.83 14.80
CA HIS A 93 12.51 11.90 15.67
C HIS A 93 11.41 12.66 14.92
N GLN A 94 10.57 13.40 15.65
CA GLN A 94 9.52 14.20 14.99
C GLN A 94 10.14 15.38 14.24
N PRO A 95 9.74 15.66 12.99
CA PRO A 95 10.07 16.92 12.34
C PRO A 95 9.45 18.09 13.10
N ALA A 96 10.01 19.30 12.92
CA ALA A 96 9.45 20.50 13.51
C ALA A 96 7.97 20.70 13.09
N GLU A 97 7.07 20.93 14.04
CA GLU A 97 5.62 20.93 13.82
C GLU A 97 5.16 21.98 12.79
N ASP A 98 5.83 23.13 12.73
CA ASP A 98 5.58 24.18 11.74
C ASP A 98 5.94 23.78 10.31
N LYS A 99 6.73 22.71 10.15
CA LYS A 99 7.13 22.15 8.85
C LYS A 99 6.35 20.89 8.49
N VAL A 100 5.45 20.42 9.35
CA VAL A 100 4.60 19.26 9.06
C VAL A 100 3.43 19.69 8.18
N VAL A 101 3.27 18.99 7.07
CA VAL A 101 2.16 19.19 6.14
C VAL A 101 1.07 18.15 6.37
N GLY A 102 1.45 16.91 6.68
CA GLY A 102 0.51 15.82 6.92
C GLY A 102 1.17 14.62 7.60
N ARG A 103 0.34 13.85 8.31
CA ARG A 103 0.75 12.62 8.99
C ARG A 103 -0.16 11.48 8.55
N PHE A 104 0.45 10.34 8.28
CA PHE A 104 -0.21 9.14 7.80
C PHE A 104 0.31 7.95 8.58
N VAL A 105 -0.56 6.98 8.86
CA VAL A 105 -0.14 5.70 9.42
C VAL A 105 -0.55 4.64 8.41
N TYR A 106 0.45 3.95 7.91
CA TYR A 106 0.25 2.82 7.03
C TYR A 106 0.49 1.53 7.79
N ARG A 107 0.01 0.41 7.26
CA ARG A 107 0.23 -0.90 7.83
C ARG A 107 0.88 -1.81 6.80
N HIS A 108 2.01 -2.41 7.15
CA HIS A 108 2.72 -3.36 6.29
C HIS A 108 2.58 -4.78 6.81
N PRO A 109 2.35 -5.76 5.92
CA PRO A 109 2.32 -7.16 6.32
C PRO A 109 3.72 -7.61 6.77
N LEU A 110 3.78 -8.26 7.91
CA LEU A 110 4.97 -8.92 8.43
C LEU A 110 5.07 -10.32 7.78
N LEU A 111 6.05 -10.49 6.90
CA LEU A 111 6.31 -11.76 6.22
C LEU A 111 7.27 -12.63 7.03
N ASP A 112 6.87 -12.99 8.25
CA ASP A 112 7.61 -13.93 9.08
C ASP A 112 7.38 -15.40 8.65
N ALA A 113 7.97 -16.35 9.37
CA ALA A 113 7.87 -17.77 9.04
C ALA A 113 6.43 -18.30 9.09
N GLU A 114 5.61 -17.76 9.98
CA GLU A 114 4.20 -18.13 10.14
C GLU A 114 3.39 -17.60 8.95
N ALA A 115 3.53 -16.30 8.65
CA ALA A 115 2.89 -15.67 7.49
C ALA A 115 3.30 -16.37 6.18
N THR A 116 4.58 -16.68 5.99
CA THR A 116 5.08 -17.39 4.80
C THR A 116 4.48 -18.80 4.69
N THR A 117 4.26 -19.48 5.81
CA THR A 117 3.63 -20.80 5.85
C THR A 117 2.15 -20.74 5.53
N ALA A 118 1.44 -19.75 6.08
CA ALA A 118 0.05 -19.48 5.76
C ALA A 118 -0.14 -19.11 4.28
N GLN A 119 0.75 -18.28 3.73
CA GLN A 119 0.72 -17.84 2.33
C GLN A 119 0.69 -18.99 1.33
N ARG A 120 1.45 -20.07 1.58
CA ARG A 120 1.45 -21.27 0.73
C ARG A 120 0.08 -21.96 0.68
N ARG A 121 -0.77 -21.72 1.69
CA ARG A 121 -2.08 -22.36 1.86
C ARG A 121 -3.25 -21.41 1.59
N LEU A 122 -3.04 -20.10 1.48
CA LEU A 122 -4.11 -19.11 1.25
C LEU A 122 -5.00 -19.44 0.05
N TRP A 123 -4.43 -20.03 -1.00
CA TRP A 123 -5.19 -20.43 -2.19
C TRP A 123 -6.28 -21.48 -1.91
N GLN A 124 -6.21 -22.20 -0.78
CA GLN A 124 -7.26 -23.12 -0.31
C GLN A 124 -8.55 -22.39 0.08
N LEU A 125 -8.48 -21.10 0.41
CA LEU A 125 -9.64 -20.30 0.81
C LEU A 125 -10.51 -19.86 -0.37
N GLN A 126 -9.97 -19.90 -1.59
CA GLN A 126 -10.64 -19.31 -2.74
C GLN A 126 -11.90 -20.07 -3.14
N GLY A 127 -13.04 -19.38 -3.11
CA GLY A 127 -14.35 -19.93 -3.47
C GLY A 127 -15.07 -20.66 -2.33
N LEU A 128 -14.43 -20.81 -1.15
CA LEU A 128 -15.11 -21.34 0.03
C LEU A 128 -16.22 -20.39 0.43
N HIS A 129 -17.43 -20.93 0.66
CA HIS A 129 -18.62 -20.16 1.01
C HIS A 129 -18.92 -18.99 0.05
N GLY A 130 -18.52 -19.09 -1.23
CA GLY A 130 -18.70 -18.01 -2.19
C GLY A 130 -17.83 -16.77 -1.92
N THR A 131 -16.76 -16.92 -1.14
CA THR A 131 -15.82 -15.84 -0.82
C THR A 131 -14.51 -16.01 -1.59
N TRP A 132 -13.99 -14.91 -2.11
CA TRP A 132 -12.69 -14.86 -2.76
C TRP A 132 -11.87 -13.75 -2.13
N PHE A 133 -10.65 -14.07 -1.77
CA PHE A 133 -9.70 -13.13 -1.19
C PHE A 133 -8.69 -12.70 -2.25
N CYS A 134 -8.23 -11.45 -2.15
CA CYS A 134 -7.07 -10.95 -2.87
C CYS A 134 -6.40 -9.85 -2.03
N GLY A 135 -5.14 -9.58 -2.31
CA GLY A 135 -4.39 -8.53 -1.62
C GLY A 135 -2.90 -8.81 -1.62
N ALA A 136 -2.13 -7.84 -1.15
CA ALA A 136 -0.67 -7.89 -1.13
C ALA A 136 -0.13 -9.11 -0.32
N TYR A 137 -0.93 -9.61 0.62
CA TYR A 137 -0.62 -10.77 1.45
C TYR A 137 -0.67 -12.12 0.71
N PHE A 138 -1.06 -12.16 -0.57
CA PHE A 138 -0.89 -13.34 -1.44
C PHE A 138 0.51 -13.44 -2.09
N GLY A 139 1.36 -12.44 -1.91
CA GLY A 139 2.72 -12.42 -2.42
C GLY A 139 3.69 -11.72 -1.48
N ALA A 140 4.61 -10.93 -2.02
CA ALA A 140 5.67 -10.28 -1.25
C ALA A 140 5.25 -8.93 -0.65
N GLY A 141 3.95 -8.64 -0.58
CA GLY A 141 3.45 -7.39 0.00
C GLY A 141 3.44 -6.22 -0.98
N PHE A 142 3.62 -6.46 -2.29
CA PHE A 142 3.61 -5.40 -3.32
C PHE A 142 2.25 -5.28 -4.03
N HIS A 143 2.06 -4.18 -4.77
CA HIS A 143 0.81 -3.90 -5.47
C HIS A 143 0.54 -4.92 -6.59
N GLU A 144 1.60 -5.42 -7.20
CA GLU A 144 1.57 -6.44 -8.24
C GLU A 144 0.98 -7.77 -7.73
N ASP A 145 1.13 -8.04 -6.42
CA ASP A 145 0.58 -9.23 -5.79
C ASP A 145 -0.92 -9.11 -5.53
N ALA A 146 -1.41 -7.89 -5.26
CA ALA A 146 -2.83 -7.61 -5.09
C ALA A 146 -3.62 -7.79 -6.40
N CYS A 147 -2.96 -7.63 -7.56
CA CYS A 147 -3.55 -7.82 -8.88
C CYS A 147 -3.63 -9.28 -9.32
N ARG A 148 -3.14 -10.26 -8.54
CA ARG A 148 -3.30 -11.68 -8.88
C ARG A 148 -4.74 -12.11 -8.56
N PRO A 149 -5.57 -12.39 -9.58
CA PRO A 149 -6.97 -12.66 -9.32
C PRO A 149 -7.14 -14.06 -8.74
N GLY A 150 -8.03 -14.18 -7.76
CA GLY A 150 -8.33 -15.43 -7.05
C GLY A 150 -8.75 -16.62 -7.93
N TRP A 151 -9.19 -16.37 -9.17
CA TRP A 151 -9.52 -17.40 -10.15
C TRP A 151 -8.31 -18.02 -10.86
N ARG A 152 -7.09 -17.51 -10.67
CA ARG A 152 -5.86 -18.18 -11.18
C ARG A 152 -5.37 -19.32 -10.28
N SER A 153 -6.12 -19.69 -9.24
CA SER A 153 -5.87 -20.92 -8.48
C SER A 153 -5.83 -22.12 -9.44
N PRO A 154 -4.86 -23.05 -9.33
CA PRO A 154 -4.81 -24.26 -10.15
C PRO A 154 -6.11 -25.07 -10.15
N ASN A 155 -6.93 -24.92 -9.10
CA ASN A 155 -8.17 -25.67 -8.89
C ASN A 155 -9.45 -24.92 -9.28
N SER A 156 -9.38 -23.66 -9.74
CA SER A 156 -10.57 -22.86 -10.02
C SER A 156 -11.33 -23.29 -11.29
N TRP A 157 -10.63 -23.89 -12.26
CA TRP A 157 -11.25 -24.36 -13.50
C TRP A 157 -12.26 -25.49 -13.26
N ALA A 158 -12.10 -26.27 -12.20
CA ALA A 158 -12.98 -27.39 -11.88
C ALA A 158 -14.30 -26.97 -11.18
N ALA A 159 -14.37 -25.76 -10.61
CA ALA A 159 -15.55 -25.29 -9.87
C ALA A 159 -16.61 -24.63 -10.76
N CYS A 160 -16.25 -24.22 -11.98
CA CYS A 160 -17.22 -23.80 -13.00
C CYS A 160 -17.60 -25.03 -13.83
N GLY A 161 -18.66 -25.72 -13.42
CA GLY A 161 -19.20 -26.92 -14.06
C GLY A 161 -19.27 -26.81 -15.59
N GLY A 162 -18.91 -27.92 -16.24
CA GLY A 162 -18.83 -28.02 -17.69
C GLY A 162 -20.16 -27.76 -18.39
N HIS A 163 -20.20 -26.71 -19.20
CA HIS A 163 -21.11 -26.59 -20.33
C HIS A 163 -20.35 -26.08 -21.55
N GLY A 164 -20.34 -26.90 -22.60
CA GLY A 164 -20.26 -26.48 -23.99
C GLY A 164 -18.94 -25.88 -24.48
N LYS A 165 -18.15 -26.70 -25.17
CA LYS A 165 -17.21 -26.21 -26.18
C LYS A 165 -17.98 -25.46 -27.27
N SER A 166 -18.12 -24.14 -27.21
CA SER A 166 -18.20 -23.26 -28.40
C SER A 166 -18.08 -21.79 -27.99
N GLN A 167 -17.39 -21.02 -28.83
CA GLN A 167 -17.19 -19.56 -28.74
C GLN A 167 -16.18 -19.03 -27.71
N ALA A 168 -15.02 -19.66 -27.64
CA ALA A 168 -13.78 -18.96 -27.26
C ALA A 168 -13.24 -18.16 -28.47
N ASN A 169 -13.94 -17.12 -28.90
CA ASN A 169 -13.35 -16.03 -29.68
C ASN A 169 -14.32 -14.85 -29.72
N ARG A 170 -13.85 -13.65 -29.37
CA ARG A 170 -14.54 -12.33 -29.44
C ARG A 170 -15.39 -11.87 -28.24
N THR A 171 -14.81 -11.74 -27.05
CA THR A 171 -15.20 -10.66 -26.09
C THR A 171 -14.06 -10.19 -25.17
N GLY A 172 -12.79 -10.48 -25.52
CA GLY A 172 -11.62 -10.12 -24.72
C GLY A 172 -11.05 -8.71 -24.89
N SER A 173 -11.71 -7.78 -25.60
CA SER A 173 -11.11 -6.44 -25.86
C SER A 173 -11.95 -5.22 -25.48
N ALA A 174 -13.11 -5.39 -24.84
CA ALA A 174 -14.02 -4.27 -24.55
C ALA A 174 -13.92 -3.69 -23.12
N CYS A 175 -13.34 -4.38 -22.14
CA CYS A 175 -13.26 -3.86 -20.76
C CYS A 175 -12.00 -3.00 -20.48
N HIS A 176 -11.04 -2.95 -21.41
CA HIS A 176 -9.72 -2.33 -21.17
C HIS A 176 -9.56 -0.89 -21.70
N ARG A 177 -10.63 -0.21 -22.13
CA ARG A 177 -10.49 1.06 -22.89
C ARG A 177 -11.34 2.25 -22.45
N ARG A 178 -11.85 2.29 -21.21
CA ARG A 178 -12.72 3.42 -20.77
C ARG A 178 -12.42 4.06 -19.42
N ILE A 179 -11.20 3.94 -18.89
CA ILE A 179 -10.76 4.68 -17.68
C ILE A 179 -9.36 5.25 -17.88
N LEU A 180 -9.11 5.99 -18.96
CA LEU A 180 -7.86 6.75 -19.16
C LEU A 180 -8.11 7.90 -20.15
N LYS A 181 -9.05 8.80 -19.82
CA LYS A 181 -9.25 10.07 -20.52
C LYS A 181 -9.64 11.20 -19.55
N ARG A 182 -8.84 11.42 -18.50
CA ARG A 182 -8.64 12.75 -17.90
C ARG A 182 -7.18 12.85 -17.51
N ARG A 183 -6.46 13.73 -18.20
CA ARG A 183 -5.00 13.86 -18.16
C ARG A 183 -4.50 14.66 -16.95
N ASN A 184 -5.35 14.91 -15.95
CA ASN A 184 -5.07 15.75 -14.78
C ASN A 184 -5.23 15.05 -13.42
N ASP A 185 -5.70 13.80 -13.36
CA ASP A 185 -5.99 13.11 -12.07
C ASP A 185 -4.79 12.29 -11.56
N VAL A 186 -3.66 12.29 -12.28
CA VAL A 186 -2.45 11.50 -11.96
C VAL A 186 -1.66 12.11 -10.79
N ALA A 187 -1.87 13.40 -10.48
CA ALA A 187 -1.24 14.07 -9.36
C ALA A 187 -1.97 13.88 -8.01
N GLU A 188 -3.28 13.58 -8.02
CA GLU A 188 -4.11 13.56 -6.81
C GLU A 188 -4.02 12.25 -6.01
N LEU A 189 -3.49 11.18 -6.61
CA LEU A 189 -3.33 9.87 -5.97
C LEU A 189 -1.88 9.35 -6.00
N GLY A 190 -1.00 9.96 -6.80
CA GLY A 190 0.35 9.45 -7.05
C GLY A 190 1.42 9.78 -6.00
N VAL A 191 1.10 10.63 -5.01
CA VAL A 191 2.06 11.11 -3.99
C VAL A 191 2.19 10.15 -2.80
N LEU A 192 1.20 9.29 -2.58
CA LEU A 192 1.03 8.49 -1.36
C LEU A 192 0.76 6.99 -1.60
N TYR A 193 0.74 6.56 -2.87
CA TYR A 193 0.49 5.18 -3.30
C TYR A 193 1.70 4.61 -4.04
N TRP A 194 2.77 4.29 -3.33
CA TRP A 194 3.86 3.49 -3.89
C TRP A 194 4.63 2.74 -2.80
N LYS A 195 4.80 1.41 -3.01
CA LYS A 195 5.36 0.36 -2.13
C LYS A 195 4.44 -0.22 -1.06
N GLY A 196 3.28 -0.78 -1.39
CA GLY A 196 2.59 -1.75 -0.51
C GLY A 196 2.08 -1.19 0.82
N LEU A 197 2.04 0.13 0.96
CA LEU A 197 1.47 0.88 2.06
C LEU A 197 0.01 1.20 1.68
N ALA A 198 -0.94 0.37 2.08
CA ALA A 198 -2.35 0.74 2.00
C ALA A 198 -2.71 1.52 3.28
N PRO A 199 -3.33 2.71 3.19
CA PRO A 199 -3.88 3.35 4.38
C PRO A 199 -5.03 2.48 4.91
N SER A 200 -5.02 2.16 6.21
CA SER A 200 -6.15 1.53 6.88
C SER A 200 -7.31 2.54 6.99
N VAL A 201 -8.55 2.03 7.00
CA VAL A 201 -9.77 2.86 6.98
C VAL A 201 -10.01 3.61 8.32
N GLU A 202 -9.29 3.29 9.39
CA GLU A 202 -9.48 3.93 10.70
C GLU A 202 -8.39 4.95 11.09
N ALA A 203 -8.90 6.07 11.62
CA ALA A 203 -8.22 7.19 12.28
C ALA A 203 -7.40 8.16 11.38
N ALA A 204 -8.05 8.75 10.38
CA ALA A 204 -7.63 10.07 9.90
C ALA A 204 -7.91 11.11 11.00
N ALA A 205 -6.87 11.53 11.72
CA ALA A 205 -6.89 12.81 12.43
C ALA A 205 -7.33 13.92 11.44
N PRO A 206 -8.00 15.00 11.89
CA PRO A 206 -8.48 16.06 10.99
C PRO A 206 -7.33 16.58 10.12
N GLN A 207 -7.33 16.16 8.86
CA GLN A 207 -6.33 16.53 7.88
C GLN A 207 -6.48 18.04 7.60
N PRO A 208 -5.39 18.83 7.54
CA PRO A 208 -5.48 20.16 6.99
C PRO A 208 -6.08 20.06 5.58
N ARG A 209 -7.07 20.92 5.27
CA ARG A 209 -7.83 20.87 4.02
C ARG A 209 -6.87 20.70 2.83
N LEU A 210 -7.07 19.65 2.02
CA LEU A 210 -6.33 19.34 0.78
C LEU A 210 -6.13 20.57 -0.13
N SER A 211 -7.00 21.59 -0.02
CA SER A 211 -6.86 22.89 -0.68
C SER A 211 -5.52 23.59 -0.45
N ARG A 212 -4.87 23.42 0.72
CA ARG A 212 -3.52 24.00 0.97
C ARG A 212 -2.41 23.24 0.23
N LEU A 213 -2.55 21.92 0.06
CA LEU A 213 -1.61 21.10 -0.70
C LEU A 213 -1.72 21.38 -2.21
N LEU A 214 -2.95 21.53 -2.71
CA LEU A 214 -3.24 21.89 -4.10
C LEU A 214 -2.72 23.29 -4.47
N ALA A 215 -2.65 24.23 -3.50
CA ALA A 215 -2.10 25.56 -3.73
C ALA A 215 -0.57 25.56 -3.96
N LEU A 216 0.15 24.59 -3.40
CA LEU A 216 1.61 24.42 -3.59
C LEU A 216 1.97 23.66 -4.88
N LEU A 217 0.98 23.02 -5.52
CA LEU A 217 1.15 22.18 -6.72
C LEU A 217 0.61 22.83 -8.00
N ARG A 218 0.11 24.07 -7.92
CA ARG A 218 -0.27 24.87 -9.10
C ARG A 218 0.92 25.74 -9.51
N PRO A 219 1.22 25.85 -10.81
CA PRO A 219 2.27 26.72 -11.33
C PRO A 219 1.97 28.20 -11.07
#